data_AF-A0A2D4FEJ1-F1
#
_entry.id   AF-A0A2D4FEJ1-F1
#
_cell.length_a   1.000
_cell.length_b   1.000
_cell.length_c   1.000
_cell.angle_alpha   90.00
_cell.angle_beta   90.00
_cell.angle_gamma   90.00
#
_symmetry.space_group_name_H-M   'P 1'
#
loop_
_entity.id
_entity.type
_entity.pdbx_description
1 polymer ?
#
loop_
_entity_poly.entity_id
_entity_poly.type
_entity_poly.pdbx_seq_one_letter_code
_entity_poly.pdbx_strand_id
1 'polypeptide(L)'
;VSSTIPTKLDSSFRLHESITKLTGEAILQIASKPVLPFNALDIALEVQKNLQDDPHNVDNLLKVAYALRESAELFQSDEMRPANDPKERAPARIRMLNDILQSLEKNFLVSGVPPGF
;
A
#
# COMPACT_ATOMS: atom_id res chain seq x y z
N VAL A 1 -35.56 -20.16 28.66
CA VAL A 1 -34.82 -19.95 27.40
C VAL A 1 -33.48 -19.33 27.77
N SER A 2 -32.40 -20.12 27.82
CA SER A 2 -31.09 -19.61 28.20
C SER A 2 -30.48 -18.88 27.00
N SER A 3 -30.36 -17.56 27.09
CA SER A 3 -29.64 -16.74 26.13
C SER A 3 -28.14 -16.96 26.38
N THR A 4 -27.53 -17.86 25.62
CA THR A 4 -26.07 -18.00 25.55
C THR A 4 -25.52 -16.85 24.71
N ILE A 5 -25.34 -15.68 25.32
CA ILE A 5 -24.47 -14.64 24.79
C ILE A 5 -23.06 -15.26 24.75
N PRO A 6 -22.38 -15.35 23.60
CA PRO A 6 -21.04 -15.91 23.56
C PRO A 6 -20.10 -15.04 24.40
N THR A 7 -19.65 -15.61 25.52
CA THR A 7 -18.80 -14.98 26.51
C THR A 7 -17.40 -14.73 25.95
N LYS A 8 -17.13 -13.44 25.70
CA LYS A 8 -15.82 -12.77 25.58
C LYS A 8 -14.82 -13.40 24.60
N LEU A 9 -14.85 -12.86 23.37
CA LEU A 9 -14.04 -13.20 22.19
C LEU A 9 -12.55 -13.52 22.45
N ASP A 10 -11.91 -12.84 23.42
CA ASP A 10 -10.50 -13.05 23.74
C ASP A 10 -10.24 -12.98 25.25
N SER A 11 -10.68 -14.00 25.98
CA SER A 11 -10.51 -14.05 27.44
C SER A 11 -9.06 -14.24 27.89
N SER A 12 -8.20 -14.80 27.04
CA SER A 12 -6.77 -15.02 27.32
C SER A 12 -5.88 -13.84 26.88
N PHE A 13 -6.46 -12.81 26.27
CA PHE A 13 -5.76 -11.63 25.72
C PHE A 13 -4.70 -11.98 24.64
N ARG A 14 -4.70 -13.19 24.11
CA ARG A 14 -3.70 -13.62 23.10
C ARG A 14 -3.98 -12.97 21.76
N LEU A 15 -5.24 -12.74 21.41
CA LEU A 15 -5.59 -12.00 20.20
C LEU A 15 -5.18 -10.53 20.33
N HIS A 16 -5.48 -9.90 21.46
CA HIS A 16 -5.06 -8.51 21.74
C HIS A 16 -3.53 -8.37 21.71
N GLU A 17 -2.80 -9.31 22.32
CA GLU A 17 -1.33 -9.34 22.28
C GLU A 17 -0.82 -9.46 20.85
N SER A 18 -1.40 -10.35 20.05
CA SER A 18 -1.00 -10.58 18.65
C SER A 18 -1.26 -9.35 17.77
N ILE A 19 -2.44 -8.73 17.90
CA ILE A 19 -2.76 -7.48 17.19
C ILE A 19 -1.80 -6.38 17.61
N THR A 20 -1.57 -6.21 18.91
CA THR A 20 -0.65 -5.18 19.43
C THR A 20 0.75 -5.35 18.89
N LYS A 21 1.26 -6.59 18.85
CA LYS A 21 2.58 -6.90 18.27
C LYS A 21 2.63 -6.59 16.78
N LEU A 22 1.61 -7.02 16.02
CA LEU A 22 1.54 -6.77 14.58
C LEU A 22 1.47 -5.27 14.26
N THR A 23 0.59 -4.53 14.94
CA THR A 23 0.44 -3.09 14.78
C THR A 23 1.71 -2.35 15.21
N GLY A 24 2.31 -2.73 16.34
CA GLY A 24 3.56 -2.15 16.82
C GLY A 24 4.71 -2.34 15.84
N GLU A 25 4.84 -3.55 15.26
CA GLU A 25 5.83 -3.82 14.22
C GLU A 25 5.59 -2.97 12.98
N ALA A 26 4.34 -2.87 12.49
CA ALA A 26 4.01 -2.03 11.35
C ALA A 26 4.38 -0.55 11.57
N ILE A 27 4.07 -0.01 12.75
CA ILE A 27 4.45 1.36 13.13
C ILE A 27 5.97 1.52 13.16
N LEU A 28 6.69 0.57 13.78
CA LEU A 28 8.14 0.62 13.89
C LEU A 28 8.80 0.62 12.51
N GLN A 29 8.32 -0.23 11.60
CA GLN A 29 8.79 -0.30 10.21
C GLN A 29 8.59 1.05 9.50
N ILE A 30 7.41 1.65 9.59
CA ILE A 30 7.11 2.95 8.97
C ILE A 30 7.96 4.07 9.58
N ALA A 31 8.11 4.10 10.91
CA ALA A 31 8.80 5.19 11.61
C ALA A 31 10.33 5.12 11.51
N SER A 32 10.89 3.93 11.30
CA SER A 32 12.33 3.69 11.48
C SER A 32 13.06 3.29 10.20
N LYS A 33 12.36 2.81 9.17
CA LYS A 33 13.02 2.47 7.90
C LYS A 33 13.45 3.74 7.18
N PRO A 34 14.65 3.75 6.55
CA PRO A 34 15.13 4.92 5.82
C PRO A 34 14.24 5.23 4.61
N VAL A 35 13.70 4.20 3.97
CA VAL A 35 12.72 4.30 2.88
C VAL A 35 11.39 3.73 3.37
N LEU A 36 10.28 4.42 3.08
CA LEU A 36 8.94 3.96 3.46
C LEU A 36 8.65 2.57 2.89
N PRO A 37 8.07 1.65 3.69
CA PRO A 37 7.83 0.26 3.28
C PRO A 37 6.57 0.14 2.40
N PHE A 38 6.40 1.03 1.42
CA PHE A 38 5.28 1.02 0.48
C PHE A 38 5.76 0.56 -0.89
N ASN A 39 4.99 -0.34 -1.51
CA ASN A 39 5.31 -0.90 -2.80
C ASN A 39 4.31 -0.39 -3.84
N ALA A 40 4.78 0.47 -4.75
CA ALA A 40 3.98 1.00 -5.84
C ALA A 40 3.49 -0.09 -6.80
N LEU A 41 4.27 -1.17 -6.98
CA LEU A 41 3.91 -2.26 -7.88
C LEU A 41 2.71 -3.04 -7.38
N ASP A 42 2.61 -3.30 -6.07
CA ASP A 42 1.48 -4.03 -5.49
C ASP A 42 0.15 -3.30 -5.76
N ILE A 43 0.17 -1.96 -5.68
CA ILE A 43 -0.99 -1.11 -5.97
C ILE A 43 -1.34 -1.17 -7.46
N ALA A 44 -0.35 -1.08 -8.34
CA ALA A 44 -0.58 -1.14 -9.78
C ALA A 44 -1.13 -2.51 -10.23
N LEU A 45 -0.64 -3.60 -9.64
CA LEU A 45 -1.15 -4.94 -9.88
C LEU A 45 -2.61 -5.08 -9.44
N GLU A 46 -2.96 -4.55 -8.26
CA GLU A 46 -4.33 -4.57 -7.75
C GLU A 46 -5.28 -3.73 -8.63
N VAL A 47 -4.85 -2.54 -9.09
CA VAL A 47 -5.62 -1.71 -10.03
C VAL A 47 -5.87 -2.46 -11.34
N GLN A 48 -4.83 -3.06 -11.93
CA GLN A 48 -4.96 -3.80 -13.18
C GLN A 48 -5.90 -5.00 -13.03
N LYS A 49 -5.74 -5.79 -11.95
CA LYS A 49 -6.59 -6.95 -11.66
C LYS A 49 -8.06 -6.55 -11.56
N ASN A 50 -8.36 -5.53 -10.77
CA ASN A 50 -9.74 -5.06 -10.57
C ASN A 50 -10.41 -4.57 -11.86
N LEU A 51 -9.63 -4.07 -12.83
CA LEU A 51 -10.14 -3.64 -14.13
C LEU A 51 -10.25 -4.79 -15.15
N GLN A 52 -9.42 -5.83 -15.03
CA GLN A 52 -9.53 -7.03 -15.87
C GLN A 52 -10.79 -7.83 -15.56
N ASP A 53 -11.24 -7.80 -14.31
CA ASP A 53 -12.43 -8.50 -13.84
C ASP A 53 -13.74 -7.68 -14.03
N ASP A 54 -13.67 -6.45 -14.55
CA ASP A 54 -14.85 -5.59 -14.76
C ASP A 54 -15.58 -5.92 -16.07
N PRO A 55 -16.86 -6.32 -16.03
CA PRO A 55 -17.66 -6.62 -17.23
C PRO A 55 -17.91 -5.40 -18.14
N HIS A 56 -17.66 -4.17 -17.68
CA HIS A 56 -17.80 -2.94 -18.46
C HIS A 56 -16.49 -2.56 -19.17
N ASN A 57 -15.44 -3.39 -19.04
CA ASN A 57 -14.08 -3.27 -19.57
C ASN A 57 -13.90 -2.08 -20.54
N VAL A 58 -13.56 -0.93 -19.96
CA VAL A 58 -13.23 0.25 -20.74
C VAL A 58 -11.79 0.05 -21.21
N ASP A 59 -11.59 -0.46 -22.43
CA ASP A 59 -10.27 -0.80 -22.99
C ASP A 59 -9.22 0.30 -22.78
N ASN A 60 -9.64 1.58 -22.80
CA ASN A 60 -8.76 2.72 -22.55
C ASN A 60 -8.28 2.78 -21.10
N LEU A 61 -9.14 2.47 -20.13
CA LEU A 61 -8.78 2.43 -18.71
C LEU A 61 -7.85 1.25 -18.40
N LEU A 62 -8.09 0.10 -19.04
CA LEU A 62 -7.21 -1.05 -18.93
C LEU A 62 -5.80 -0.76 -19.50
N LYS A 63 -5.69 -0.05 -20.63
CA LYS A 63 -4.40 0.43 -21.15
C LYS A 63 -3.67 1.34 -20.16
N VAL A 64 -4.38 2.25 -19.49
CA VAL A 64 -3.80 3.12 -18.46
C VAL A 64 -3.31 2.29 -17.26
N ALA A 65 -4.04 1.25 -16.86
CA ALA A 65 -3.62 0.36 -15.78
C ALA A 65 -2.34 -0.43 -16.12
N TYR A 66 -2.20 -0.91 -17.36
CA TYR A 66 -0.95 -1.52 -17.83
C TYR A 66 0.23 -0.53 -17.77
N ALA A 67 0.03 0.71 -18.23
CA ALA A 67 1.07 1.74 -18.19
C ALA A 67 1.47 2.11 -16.73
N LEU A 68 0.50 2.13 -15.81
CA LEU A 68 0.76 2.31 -14.39
C LEU A 68 1.63 1.18 -13.83
N ARG A 69 1.31 -0.08 -14.17
CA ARG A 69 2.12 -1.24 -13.78
C ARG A 69 3.55 -1.15 -14.32
N GLU A 70 3.72 -0.91 -15.62
CA GLU A 70 5.06 -0.78 -16.22
C GLU A 70 5.89 0.31 -15.54
N SER A 71 5.26 1.46 -15.25
CA SER A 71 5.92 2.56 -14.55
C SER A 71 6.31 2.19 -13.11
N ALA A 72 5.44 1.46 -12.40
CA ALA A 72 5.71 0.98 -11.04
C ALA A 72 6.80 -0.11 -11.01
N GLU A 73 6.85 -1.00 -11.99
CA GLU A 73 7.92 -2.00 -12.15
C GLU A 73 9.28 -1.34 -12.38
N LEU A 74 9.34 -0.33 -13.27
CA LEU A 74 10.57 0.41 -13.52
C LEU A 74 11.05 1.15 -12.26
N PHE A 75 10.12 1.82 -11.56
CA PHE A 75 10.41 2.50 -10.31
C PHE A 75 10.94 1.55 -9.24
N GLN A 76 10.30 0.39 -9.05
CA GLN A 76 10.77 -0.62 -8.09
C GLN A 76 12.12 -1.21 -8.49
N SER A 77 12.31 -1.52 -9.78
CA SER A 77 13.57 -2.02 -10.32
C SER A 77 14.72 -1.06 -10.03
N ASP A 78 14.49 0.24 -10.26
CA ASP A 78 15.47 1.29 -9.99
C ASP A 78 15.81 1.35 -8.49
N GLU A 79 14.81 1.33 -7.61
CA GLU A 79 15.06 1.36 -6.17
C GLU A 79 15.81 0.12 -5.64
N MET A 80 15.63 -1.04 -6.26
CA MET A 80 16.31 -2.29 -5.85
C MET A 80 17.77 -2.42 -6.34
N ARG A 81 18.27 -1.48 -7.14
CA ARG A 81 19.66 -1.54 -7.65
C ARG A 81 20.66 -1.43 -6.49
N PRO A 82 21.80 -2.15 -6.51
CA PRO A 82 22.79 -2.06 -5.43
C PRO A 82 23.33 -0.65 -5.17
N ALA A 83 23.48 0.17 -6.22
CA ALA A 83 23.91 1.57 -6.11
C ALA A 83 22.91 2.48 -5.37
N ASN A 84 21.73 1.94 -5.05
CA ASN A 84 20.63 2.62 -4.39
C ASN A 84 20.44 2.17 -2.93
N ASP A 85 21.44 1.52 -2.33
CA ASP A 85 21.44 1.19 -0.90
C ASP A 85 21.09 2.43 -0.06
N PRO A 86 19.97 2.41 0.69
CA PRO A 86 19.56 3.53 1.54
C PRO A 86 20.61 3.97 2.56
N LYS A 87 21.55 3.10 2.94
CA LYS A 87 22.64 3.45 3.88
C LYS A 87 23.72 4.33 3.26
N GLU A 88 23.90 4.24 1.95
CA GLU A 88 24.96 4.95 1.21
C GLU A 88 24.43 6.16 0.44
N ARG A 89 23.09 6.25 0.29
CA ARG A 89 22.42 7.30 -0.48
C ARG A 89 22.36 8.63 0.27
N ALA A 90 22.51 9.74 -0.46
CA ALA A 90 22.39 11.08 0.09
C ALA A 90 20.99 11.31 0.73
N PRO A 91 20.89 11.92 1.93
CA PRO A 91 19.61 12.11 2.64
C PRO A 91 18.53 12.83 1.83
N ALA A 92 18.92 13.81 1.01
CA ALA A 92 17.98 14.53 0.15
C ALA A 92 17.30 13.61 -0.88
N ARG A 93 18.02 12.64 -1.45
CA ARG A 93 17.47 11.67 -2.41
C ARG A 93 16.50 10.70 -1.73
N ILE A 94 16.84 10.24 -0.53
CA ILE A 94 15.94 9.40 0.28
C ILE A 94 14.65 10.17 0.60
N ARG A 95 14.76 11.46 0.95
CA ARG A 95 13.60 12.30 1.21
C ARG A 95 12.69 12.42 -0.01
N MET A 96 13.25 12.72 -1.17
CA MET A 96 12.48 12.81 -2.42
C MET A 96 11.73 11.51 -2.72
N LEU A 97 12.38 10.37 -2.53
CA LEU A 97 11.74 9.06 -2.67
C LEU A 97 10.59 8.86 -1.69
N ASN A 98 10.79 9.19 -0.42
CA ASN A 98 9.74 9.08 0.60
C ASN A 98 8.58 10.03 0.33
N ASP A 99 8.81 11.23 -0.20
CA ASP A 99 7.75 12.16 -0.56
C ASP A 99 6.84 11.60 -1.68
N ILE A 100 7.44 10.88 -2.65
CA ILE A 100 6.71 10.15 -3.71
C ILE A 100 5.89 9.01 -3.08
N LEU A 101 6.53 8.13 -2.31
CA LEU A 101 5.89 6.96 -1.70
C LEU A 101 4.76 7.36 -0.75
N GLN A 102 4.96 8.38 0.08
CA GLN A 102 3.96 8.91 1.01
C GLN A 102 2.73 9.49 0.29
N SER A 103 2.93 10.09 -0.88
CA SER A 103 1.86 10.77 -1.62
C SER A 103 1.20 9.87 -2.65
N LEU A 104 1.63 8.62 -2.79
CA LEU A 104 1.15 7.71 -3.83
C LEU A 104 -0.38 7.56 -3.77
N GLU A 105 -0.93 7.25 -2.60
CA GLU A 105 -2.39 7.07 -2.41
C GLU A 105 -3.20 8.32 -2.76
N LYS A 106 -2.62 9.52 -2.60
CA LYS A 106 -3.30 10.80 -2.88
C LYS A 106 -3.62 10.97 -4.37
N ASN A 107 -2.91 10.28 -5.26
CA ASN A 107 -3.16 10.32 -6.70
C ASN A 107 -4.49 9.65 -7.09
N PHE A 108 -5.09 8.85 -6.20
CA PHE A 108 -6.38 8.19 -6.43
C PHE A 108 -7.57 8.97 -5.86
N LEU A 109 -7.33 10.13 -5.25
CA LEU A 109 -8.41 10.98 -4.73
C LEU A 109 -9.14 11.66 -5.90
N VAL A 110 -10.47 11.52 -5.94
CA VAL A 110 -11.34 12.27 -6.85
C VAL A 110 -11.74 13.59 -6.21
N SER A 111 -11.65 14.70 -6.96
CA SER A 111 -11.91 16.06 -6.46
C SER A 111 -13.39 16.36 -6.17
N GLY A 112 -14.30 15.46 -6.53
CA GLY A 112 -15.73 15.54 -6.23
C GLY A 112 -16.30 14.15 -5.96
N VAL A 113 -17.27 14.09 -5.05
CA VAL A 113 -18.01 12.85 -4.75
C VAL A 113 -18.80 12.45 -6.02
N PRO A 114 -18.68 11.20 -6.49
CA PRO A 114 -19.47 10.74 -7.64
C PRO A 114 -20.96 10.90 -7.37
N PRO A 115 -21.78 11.30 -8.36
CA PRO A 115 -23.22 11.41 -8.18
C PRO A 115 -23.81 10.09 -7.66
N GLY A 116 -24.55 10.14 -6.55
CA GLY A 116 -25.20 8.96 -5.95
C GLY A 116 -24.45 8.30 -4.78
N PHE A 117 -23.36 8.89 -4.30
CA PHE A 117 -22.78 8.63 -2.97
C PHE A 117 -23.16 9.72 -1.96
#